data_AF-A0A4W3HI38-F1
#
_entry.id   AF-A0A4W3HI38-F1
#
_cell.length_a   1.000
_cell.length_b   1.000
_cell.length_c   1.000
_cell.angle_alpha   90.00
_cell.angle_beta   90.00
_cell.angle_gamma   90.00
#
_symmetry.space_group_name_H-M   'P 1'
#
loop_
_entity.id
_entity.type
_entity.pdbx_description
1 polymer ?
#
loop_
_entity_poly.entity_id
_entity_poly.type
_entity_poly.pdbx_seq_one_letter_code
_entity_poly.pdbx_strand_id
1 'polypeptide(L)'
;MPCLSPVIARSLQSSAGVRIWRIEKMEMEPVPQASYGNFYEGDCYIVLATRKIARSLCHDVYFWLGRQSSQDEQGAAAIYTTQIDDALQGAAVQHREVQRHESESFRSLFKKGLM
;
A
#
# COMPACT_ATOMS: atom_id res chain seq x y z
N MET A 1 -10.65 7.18 14.60
CA MET A 1 -9.56 6.38 14.01
C MET A 1 -10.05 5.86 12.66
N PRO A 2 -9.27 5.97 11.58
CA PRO A 2 -9.65 5.39 10.29
C PRO A 2 -9.76 3.86 10.44
N CYS A 3 -10.76 3.23 9.81
CA CYS A 3 -11.00 1.79 9.89
C CYS A 3 -11.01 1.15 8.50
N LEU A 4 -10.49 -0.07 8.39
CA LEU A 4 -10.59 -0.86 7.18
C LEU A 4 -12.04 -1.18 6.85
N SER A 5 -12.47 -0.85 5.63
CA SER A 5 -13.80 -1.24 5.18
C SER A 5 -13.87 -2.77 4.99
N PRO A 6 -15.03 -3.41 5.25
CA PRO A 6 -15.19 -4.85 5.06
C PRO A 6 -14.90 -5.32 3.62
N VAL A 7 -15.15 -4.47 2.63
CA VAL A 7 -14.88 -4.75 1.22
C VAL A 7 -13.39 -4.87 0.97
N ILE A 8 -12.61 -3.92 1.49
CA ILE A 8 -11.16 -3.94 1.38
C ILE A 8 -10.59 -5.14 2.12
N ALA A 9 -11.03 -5.39 3.36
CA ALA A 9 -10.52 -6.51 4.17
C ALA A 9 -10.64 -7.86 3.42
N ARG A 10 -11.77 -8.10 2.74
CA ARG A 10 -11.96 -9.30 1.90
C ARG A 10 -11.04 -9.33 0.69
N SER A 11 -10.70 -8.17 0.13
CA SER A 11 -9.79 -8.08 -1.02
C SER A 11 -8.34 -8.42 -0.69
N LEU A 12 -7.93 -8.30 0.58
CA LEU A 12 -6.54 -8.56 1.02
C LEU A 12 -6.15 -10.04 0.84
N GLN A 13 -7.08 -10.96 1.09
CA GLN A 13 -6.89 -12.42 1.05
C GLN A 13 -6.89 -13.00 -0.38
N SER A 14 -6.99 -12.16 -1.40
CA SER A 14 -7.04 -12.59 -2.80
C SER A 14 -5.65 -12.97 -3.35
N SER A 15 -5.61 -13.59 -4.52
CA SER A 15 -4.45 -14.20 -5.17
C SER A 15 -3.26 -13.25 -5.39
N ALA A 16 -2.09 -13.82 -5.74
CA ALA A 16 -0.85 -13.08 -5.97
C ALA A 16 -1.02 -11.90 -6.93
N GLY A 17 -0.38 -10.78 -6.62
CA GLY A 17 -0.49 -9.54 -7.36
C GLY A 17 -0.17 -8.32 -6.51
N VAL A 18 -0.22 -7.15 -7.15
CA VAL A 18 -0.06 -5.84 -6.50
C VAL A 18 -1.44 -5.19 -6.41
N ARG A 19 -1.75 -4.61 -5.25
CA ARG A 19 -2.94 -3.78 -5.03
C ARG A 19 -2.50 -2.44 -4.45
N ILE A 20 -3.12 -1.38 -4.93
CA ILE A 20 -2.76 -0.01 -4.54
C ILE A 20 -4.02 0.72 -4.11
N TRP A 21 -3.91 1.43 -3.01
CA TRP A 21 -4.90 2.37 -2.53
C TRP A 21 -4.27 3.74 -2.29
N ARG A 22 -5.07 4.77 -2.45
CA ARG A 22 -4.74 6.15 -2.13
C ARG A 22 -5.48 6.55 -0.86
N ILE A 23 -4.83 7.34 -0.01
CA ILE A 23 -5.49 7.96 1.12
C ILE A 23 -6.17 9.23 0.62
N GLU A 24 -7.49 9.29 0.73
CA GLU A 24 -8.29 10.46 0.38
C GLU A 24 -9.18 10.81 1.55
N LYS A 25 -9.04 12.02 2.11
CA LYS A 25 -9.85 12.47 3.25
C LYS A 25 -9.87 11.47 4.41
N MET A 26 -8.72 10.88 4.71
CA MET A 26 -8.53 9.84 5.74
C MET A 26 -9.17 8.48 5.45
N GLU A 27 -9.68 8.26 4.25
CA GLU A 27 -10.22 6.97 3.80
C GLU A 27 -9.30 6.31 2.76
N MET A 28 -9.36 4.99 2.67
CA MET A 28 -8.52 4.21 1.77
C MET A 28 -9.28 3.85 0.50
N GLU A 29 -8.97 4.53 -0.60
CA GLU A 29 -9.67 4.39 -1.88
C GLU A 29 -8.84 3.57 -2.89
N PRO A 30 -9.44 2.60 -3.61
CA PRO A 30 -8.71 1.77 -4.54
C PRO A 30 -8.24 2.56 -5.77
N VAL A 31 -6.96 2.43 -6.11
CA VAL A 31 -6.41 3.05 -7.32
C VAL A 31 -6.73 2.14 -8.53
N PRO A 32 -7.21 2.70 -9.66
CA PRO A 32 -7.37 1.93 -10.90
C PRO A 32 -6.05 1.35 -11.39
N GLN A 33 -6.06 0.10 -11.86
CA GLN A 33 -4.83 -0.57 -12.35
C GLN A 33 -4.13 0.19 -13.49
N ALA A 34 -4.87 0.95 -14.30
CA ALA A 34 -4.32 1.78 -15.36
C ALA A 34 -3.42 2.92 -14.83
N SER A 35 -3.59 3.31 -13.56
CA SER A 35 -2.85 4.38 -12.90
C SER A 35 -1.72 3.86 -12.00
N TYR A 36 -1.46 2.54 -11.99
CA TYR A 36 -0.40 1.97 -11.16
C TYR A 36 0.96 2.49 -11.59
N GLY A 37 1.71 3.02 -10.64
CA GLY A 37 3.01 3.65 -10.88
C GLY A 37 2.97 5.17 -10.92
N ASN A 38 1.79 5.79 -10.99
CA ASN A 38 1.64 7.24 -10.93
C ASN A 38 1.27 7.66 -9.51
N PHE A 39 2.21 8.30 -8.80
CA PHE A 39 2.04 8.71 -7.41
C PHE A 39 2.02 10.23 -7.30
N TYR A 40 0.93 10.79 -6.77
CA TYR A 40 0.83 12.22 -6.54
C TYR A 40 1.62 12.60 -5.28
N GLU A 41 2.52 13.57 -5.41
CA GLU A 41 3.37 14.01 -4.30
C GLU A 41 2.63 14.66 -3.12
N GLY A 42 1.39 15.08 -3.37
CA GLY A 42 0.49 15.64 -2.35
C GLY A 42 -0.31 14.59 -1.59
N ASP A 43 -0.23 13.31 -1.96
CA ASP A 43 -1.06 12.25 -1.39
C ASP A 43 -0.20 11.15 -0.73
N CYS A 44 -0.84 10.30 0.08
CA CYS A 44 -0.24 9.07 0.58
C CYS A 44 -0.88 7.84 -0.06
N TYR A 45 -0.10 6.76 -0.18
CA TYR A 45 -0.55 5.52 -0.82
C TYR A 45 -0.17 4.30 0.00
N ILE A 46 -0.95 3.24 -0.17
CA ILE A 46 -0.69 1.92 0.39
C ILE A 46 -0.59 0.94 -0.76
N VAL A 47 0.46 0.13 -0.76
CA VAL A 47 0.72 -0.88 -1.77
C VAL A 47 0.87 -2.22 -1.07
N LEU A 48 -0.04 -3.16 -1.35
CA LEU A 48 0.09 -4.56 -0.93
C LEU A 48 0.64 -5.37 -2.10
N ALA A 49 1.83 -5.93 -1.94
CA ALA A 49 2.40 -6.90 -2.86
C ALA A 49 2.28 -8.30 -2.27
N THR A 50 1.47 -9.15 -2.91
CA THR A 50 1.32 -10.56 -2.55
C THR A 50 2.06 -11.42 -3.56
N ARG A 51 3.06 -12.16 -3.10
CA ARG A 51 3.86 -13.08 -3.93
C ARG A 51 3.62 -14.51 -3.49
N LYS A 52 3.53 -15.43 -4.44
CA LYS A 52 3.45 -16.87 -4.15
C LYS A 52 4.85 -17.46 -4.16
N ILE A 53 5.32 -17.92 -3.01
CA ILE A 53 6.59 -18.62 -2.85
C ILE A 53 6.29 -20.08 -2.53
N ALA A 54 6.53 -20.96 -3.51
CA ALA A 54 6.14 -22.37 -3.46
C ALA A 54 4.64 -22.57 -3.13
N ARG A 55 4.33 -22.99 -1.90
CA ARG A 55 2.96 -23.23 -1.42
C ARG A 55 2.43 -22.12 -0.51
N SER A 56 3.26 -21.13 -0.17
CA SER A 56 2.92 -20.05 0.76
C SER A 56 2.73 -18.73 0.03
N LEU A 57 1.92 -17.85 0.61
CA LEU A 57 1.82 -16.45 0.20
C LEU A 57 2.70 -15.61 1.12
N CYS A 58 3.50 -14.73 0.52
CA CYS A 58 4.27 -13.71 1.21
C CYS A 58 3.66 -12.36 0.91
N HIS A 59 3.48 -11.56 1.95
CA HIS A 59 2.84 -10.25 1.87
C HIS A 59 3.85 -9.18 2.27
N ASP A 60 4.01 -8.18 1.41
CA ASP A 60 4.74 -6.97 1.71
C ASP A 60 3.76 -5.80 1.59
N VAL A 61 3.60 -5.02 2.66
CA VAL A 61 2.79 -3.79 2.67
C VAL A 61 3.72 -2.60 2.72
N TYR A 62 3.62 -1.75 1.72
CA TYR A 62 4.36 -0.51 1.62
C TYR A 62 3.40 0.65 1.85
N PHE A 63 3.75 1.59 2.71
CA PHE A 63 3.09 2.90 2.76
C PHE A 63 4.02 3.95 2.20
N TRP A 64 3.61 4.52 1.06
CA TRP A 64 4.35 5.55 0.36
C TRP A 64 3.85 6.93 0.78
N LEU A 65 4.79 7.80 1.14
CA LEU A 65 4.52 9.13 1.65
C LEU A 65 4.98 10.17 0.65
N GLY A 66 4.01 10.91 0.10
CA GLY A 66 4.25 12.07 -0.73
C GLY A 66 4.97 13.17 0.04
N ARG A 67 5.87 13.89 -0.62
CA ARG A 67 6.65 14.97 0.00
C ARG A 67 5.78 16.13 0.48
N GLN A 68 4.66 16.36 -0.19
CA GLN A 68 3.71 17.44 0.11
C GLN A 68 2.43 16.93 0.79
N SER A 69 2.36 15.64 1.14
CA SER A 69 1.19 15.08 1.82
C SER A 69 1.05 15.61 3.24
N SER A 70 -0.19 15.67 3.71
CA SER A 70 -0.49 16.21 5.03
C SER A 70 -0.17 15.22 6.15
N GLN A 71 0.04 15.72 7.37
CA GLN A 71 0.40 14.87 8.51
C GLN A 71 -0.68 13.84 8.85
N ASP A 72 -1.95 14.22 8.68
CA ASP A 72 -3.10 13.35 8.90
C ASP A 72 -3.13 12.20 7.89
N GLU A 73 -2.86 12.46 6.60
CA GLU A 73 -2.76 11.41 5.57
C GLU A 73 -1.60 10.45 5.84
N GLN A 74 -0.43 10.97 6.25
CA GLN A 74 0.72 10.14 6.62
C GLN A 74 0.38 9.25 7.83
N GLY A 75 -0.33 9.80 8.82
CA GLY A 75 -0.81 9.07 9.98
C GLY A 75 -1.84 8.00 9.61
N ALA A 76 -2.79 8.31 8.73
CA ALA A 76 -3.76 7.36 8.22
C ALA A 76 -3.08 6.21 7.46
N ALA A 77 -2.10 6.51 6.60
CA ALA A 77 -1.37 5.50 5.84
C ALA A 77 -0.64 4.49 6.76
N ALA A 78 -0.02 4.98 7.84
CA ALA A 78 0.61 4.13 8.85
C ALA A 78 -0.41 3.25 9.59
N ILE A 79 -1.53 3.85 10.03
CA ILE A 79 -2.60 3.13 10.74
C ILE A 79 -3.23 2.04 9.86
N TYR A 80 -3.52 2.35 8.60
CA TYR A 80 -4.06 1.38 7.65
C TYR A 80 -3.08 0.25 7.34
N THR A 81 -1.79 0.55 7.26
CA THR A 81 -0.75 -0.47 7.10
C THR A 81 -0.77 -1.49 8.24
N THR A 82 -0.86 -1.02 9.49
CA THR A 82 -1.00 -1.91 10.65
C THR A 82 -2.30 -2.73 10.58
N GLN A 83 -3.43 -2.11 10.23
CA GLN A 83 -4.69 -2.83 10.11
C GLN A 83 -4.68 -3.90 9.00
N ILE A 84 -3.98 -3.65 7.88
CA ILE A 84 -3.83 -4.64 6.80
C ILE A 84 -3.01 -5.82 7.31
N ASP A 85 -1.92 -5.55 8.03
CA ASP A 85 -1.09 -6.60 8.63
C ASP A 85 -1.88 -7.43 9.66
N ASP A 86 -2.65 -6.78 10.53
CA ASP A 86 -3.57 -7.45 11.47
C ASP A 86 -4.59 -8.34 10.74
N ALA A 87 -5.17 -7.85 9.63
CA ALA A 87 -6.10 -8.61 8.80
C ALA A 87 -5.43 -9.79 8.06
N LEU A 88 -4.12 -9.72 7.87
CA LEU A 88 -3.25 -10.79 7.37
C LEU A 88 -2.60 -11.60 8.50
N GLN A 89 -3.11 -11.49 9.74
CA GLN A 89 -2.65 -12.23 10.91
C GLN A 89 -1.19 -11.96 11.28
N GLY A 90 -0.69 -10.75 11.03
CA GLY A 90 0.71 -10.36 11.31
C GLY A 90 1.73 -10.97 10.34
N ALA A 91 1.27 -11.50 9.20
CA ALA A 91 2.14 -12.16 8.22
C ALA A 91 2.78 -11.19 7.21
N ALA A 92 2.39 -9.91 7.21
CA ALA A 92 2.88 -8.94 6.24
C ALA A 92 4.11 -8.19 6.78
N VAL A 93 5.10 -7.99 5.92
CA VAL A 93 6.23 -7.11 6.24
C VAL A 93 5.83 -5.67 5.91
N GLN A 94 5.90 -4.78 6.90
CA GLN A 94 5.58 -3.37 6.73
C GLN A 94 6.82 -2.57 6.29
N HIS A 95 6.68 -1.78 5.24
CA HIS A 95 7.75 -1.00 4.63
C HIS A 95 7.34 0.47 4.53
N ARG A 96 8.19 1.37 5.04
CA ARG A 96 7.98 2.81 4.90
C ARG A 96 8.70 3.32 3.67
N GLU A 97 7.97 3.87 2.71
CA GLU A 97 8.51 4.40 1.48
C GLU A 97 8.34 5.92 1.45
N VAL A 98 9.42 6.68 1.29
CA VAL A 98 9.36 8.14 1.18
C VAL A 98 9.66 8.52 -0.25
N GLN A 99 8.91 9.49 -0.78
CA GLN A 99 9.14 10.01 -2.13
C GLN A 99 10.63 10.32 -2.39
N ARG A 100 11.15 9.83 -3.52
CA ARG A 100 12.56 9.89 -3.96
C ARG A 100 13.57 9.07 -3.15
N HIS A 101 13.14 8.37 -2.11
CA HIS A 101 13.97 7.51 -1.27
C HIS A 101 13.38 6.10 -1.18
N GLU A 102 12.66 5.69 -2.23
CA GLU A 102 12.00 4.40 -2.27
C GLU A 102 13.00 3.26 -2.34
N SER A 103 12.71 2.18 -1.62
CA SER A 103 13.50 0.95 -1.65
C SER A 103 13.52 0.34 -3.06
N GLU A 104 14.59 -0.39 -3.37
CA GLU A 104 14.69 -1.13 -4.63
C GLU A 104 13.55 -2.14 -4.77
N SER A 105 13.14 -2.77 -3.67
CA SER A 105 12.01 -3.70 -3.60
C SER A 105 10.72 -3.02 -4.06
N PHE A 106 10.39 -1.83 -3.55
CA PHE A 106 9.21 -1.08 -3.97
C PHE A 106 9.29 -0.68 -5.44
N ARG A 107 10.42 -0.12 -5.88
CA ARG A 107 10.63 0.29 -7.27
C ARG A 107 10.49 -0.89 -8.24
N SER A 108 10.91 -2.09 -7.85
CA SER A 108 10.81 -3.30 -8.66
C SER A 108 9.37 -3.75 -8.95
N LEU A 109 8.39 -3.31 -8.14
CA LEU A 109 6.97 -3.59 -8.36
C LEU A 109 6.44 -2.91 -9.64
N PHE A 110 7.07 -1.81 -10.07
CA PHE A 110 6.61 -0.96 -11.17
C PHE A 110 7.56 -1.06 -12.37
N LYS A 111 7.36 -2.07 -13.22
CA LYS A 111 8.22 -2.34 -14.39
C LYS A 111 8.34 -1.17 -15.39
N LYS A 112 7.35 -0.27 -15.42
CA LYS A 112 7.34 0.92 -16.28
C LYS A 112 7.97 2.15 -15.62
N GLY A 113 8.48 2.00 -14.40
CA GLY A 113 8.98 3.09 -13.57
C GLY A 113 7.91 3.67 -12.63
N LEU A 114 8.38 4.40 -11.63
CA LEU A 114 7.57 5.27 -10.79
C LEU A 114 7.56 6.67 -11.43
N MET A 115 6.37 7.23 -11.64
CA MET A 115 6.16 8.60 -12.13
C MET A 115 5.60 9.49 -11.04
#